data_AF-A0A4Q2Z4F1-F1
#
_entry.id   AF-A0A4Q2Z4F1-F1
#
_cell.length_a   1.000
_cell.length_b   1.000
_cell.length_c   1.000
_cell.angle_alpha   90.00
_cell.angle_beta   90.00
_cell.angle_gamma   90.00
#
_symmetry.space_group_name_H-M   'P 1'
#
loop_
_entity.id
_entity.type
_entity.pdbx_description
1 polymer ?
#
loop_
_entity_poly.entity_id
_entity_poly.type
_entity_poly.pdbx_seq_one_letter_code
_entity_poly.pdbx_strand_id
1 'polypeptide(L)'
;DLQAHLDSGRLEISSSRPTAFGLEMHLVKMHKAVQDFQPDVVIIDPISNLNTAASSEESSQMLLRLVDLLRAQGITTFMINLTHTTGNLETSGENLSSMVDSWLLLRDVESYGERNRLLYVLKSRGMPHSNQLREFLITSEGVKLVPTYLGAEGVLTGSARVAQEQRESVAAGKDEDLQRLNRLKLEQKQRALDAQMELLRAERLAAEEELERFNSDQLERAKAIEASNAAINLSRTRKR
;
A
#
# COMPACT_ATOMS: atom_id res chain seq x y z
N ASP A 1 13.66 -21.81 17.28
CA ASP A 1 13.97 -22.68 18.43
C ASP A 1 12.69 -22.80 19.26
N LEU A 2 12.16 -24.02 19.43
CA LEU A 2 10.95 -24.29 20.22
C LEU A 2 11.28 -24.86 21.60
N GLN A 3 12.54 -25.22 21.87
CA GLN A 3 12.93 -25.95 23.06
C GLN A 3 12.64 -25.16 24.33
N ALA A 4 12.92 -23.85 24.32
CA ALA A 4 12.61 -22.97 25.44
C ALA A 4 11.12 -22.96 25.82
N HIS A 5 10.20 -23.19 24.86
CA HIS A 5 8.76 -23.25 25.13
C HIS A 5 8.36 -24.59 25.73
N LEU A 6 8.96 -25.69 25.25
CA LEU A 6 8.80 -27.03 25.83
C LEU A 6 9.28 -27.05 27.29
N ASP A 7 10.50 -26.57 27.53
CA ASP A 7 11.12 -26.57 28.86
C ASP A 7 10.35 -25.71 29.87
N SER A 8 9.72 -24.64 29.39
CA SER A 8 8.88 -23.77 30.21
C SER A 8 7.47 -24.30 30.47
N GLY A 9 7.08 -25.43 29.87
CA GLY A 9 5.74 -25.99 29.96
C GLY A 9 4.66 -25.19 29.22
N ARG A 10 5.04 -24.27 28.32
CA ARG A 10 4.10 -23.45 27.52
C ARG A 10 3.73 -24.08 26.18
N LEU A 11 4.38 -25.17 25.81
CA LEU A 11 4.14 -25.91 24.59
C LEU A 11 4.18 -27.40 24.91
N GLU A 12 3.16 -28.13 24.46
CA GLU A 12 3.16 -29.58 24.40
C GLU A 12 3.04 -30.02 22.94
N ILE A 13 3.87 -30.98 22.54
CA ILE A 13 3.81 -31.59 21.21
C ILE A 13 3.43 -33.05 21.36
N SER A 14 2.26 -33.42 20.84
CA SER A 14 1.80 -34.81 20.76
C SER A 14 1.85 -35.29 19.32
N SER A 15 2.61 -36.37 19.08
CA SER A 15 2.73 -36.98 17.76
C SER A 15 2.23 -38.42 17.81
N SER A 16 1.27 -38.74 16.94
CA SER A 16 0.81 -40.11 16.76
C SER A 16 0.47 -40.36 15.30
N ARG A 17 0.72 -41.58 14.82
CA ARG A 17 0.32 -41.97 13.48
C ARG A 17 -1.21 -42.11 13.43
N PRO A 18 -1.88 -41.67 12.36
CA PRO A 18 -3.33 -41.85 12.24
C PRO A 18 -3.74 -43.32 12.35
N THR A 19 -2.92 -44.23 11.83
CA THR A 19 -3.15 -45.68 11.87
C THR A 19 -2.83 -46.33 13.22
N ALA A 20 -2.30 -45.58 14.19
CA ALA A 20 -1.99 -46.14 15.51
C ALA A 20 -3.26 -46.54 16.28
N PHE A 21 -4.37 -45.84 16.05
CA PHE A 21 -5.64 -46.08 16.72
C PHE A 21 -6.83 -45.78 15.79
N GLY A 22 -8.03 -46.25 16.15
CA GLY A 22 -9.27 -45.78 15.53
C GLY A 22 -9.60 -44.33 15.91
N LEU A 23 -10.48 -43.68 15.14
CA LEU A 23 -10.85 -42.28 15.33
C LEU A 23 -11.31 -41.95 16.76
N GLU A 24 -12.12 -42.80 17.39
CA GLU A 24 -12.61 -42.57 18.76
C GLU A 24 -11.47 -42.55 19.78
N MET A 25 -10.46 -43.40 19.60
CA MET A 25 -9.31 -43.43 20.51
C MET A 25 -8.42 -42.20 20.31
N HIS A 26 -8.28 -41.70 19.07
CA HIS A 26 -7.65 -40.40 18.82
C HIS A 26 -8.40 -39.27 19.51
N LEU A 27 -9.73 -39.26 19.42
CA LEU A 27 -10.57 -38.26 20.08
C LEU A 27 -10.40 -38.28 21.60
N VAL A 28 -10.43 -39.47 22.21
CA VAL A 28 -10.21 -39.64 23.66
C VAL A 28 -8.82 -39.15 24.06
N LYS A 29 -7.79 -39.46 23.27
CA LYS A 29 -6.42 -39.00 23.56
C LYS A 29 -6.26 -37.49 23.42
N MET A 30 -6.81 -36.89 22.37
CA MET A 30 -6.81 -35.44 22.19
C MET A 30 -7.55 -34.74 23.33
N HIS A 31 -8.72 -35.26 23.70
CA HIS A 31 -9.48 -34.76 24.83
C HIS A 31 -8.70 -34.84 26.15
N LYS A 32 -8.06 -35.98 26.42
CA LYS A 32 -7.22 -36.15 27.61
C LYS A 32 -6.05 -35.17 27.63
N ALA A 33 -5.35 -34.99 26.51
CA ALA A 33 -4.24 -34.04 26.40
C ALA A 33 -4.72 -32.60 26.67
N VAL A 34 -5.86 -32.19 26.12
CA VAL A 34 -6.46 -30.88 26.37
C VAL A 34 -6.84 -30.71 27.84
N GLN A 35 -7.41 -31.74 28.48
CA GLN A 35 -7.76 -31.68 29.90
C GLN A 35 -6.54 -31.59 30.81
N ASP A 36 -5.47 -32.34 30.49
CA ASP A 36 -4.26 -32.41 31.29
C ASP A 36 -3.41 -31.13 31.13
N PHE A 37 -3.34 -30.55 29.92
CA PHE A 37 -2.51 -29.38 29.61
C PHE A 37 -3.23 -28.03 29.75
N GLN A 38 -4.56 -27.99 29.57
CA GLN A 38 -5.39 -26.77 29.59
C GLN A 38 -4.89 -25.65 28.64
N PRO A 39 -4.78 -25.91 27.32
CA PRO A 39 -4.22 -24.93 26.37
C PRO A 39 -5.17 -23.77 26.06
N ASP A 40 -4.58 -22.59 25.78
CA ASP A 40 -5.30 -21.49 25.12
C ASP A 40 -5.46 -21.72 23.61
N VAL A 41 -4.55 -22.50 23.00
CA VAL A 41 -4.48 -22.75 21.56
C VAL A 41 -4.20 -24.23 21.28
N VAL A 42 -4.97 -24.84 20.38
CA VAL A 42 -4.71 -26.18 19.82
C VAL A 42 -4.43 -26.08 18.32
N ILE A 43 -3.39 -26.77 17.87
CA ILE A 43 -3.04 -26.90 16.45
C ILE A 43 -3.10 -28.38 16.07
N ILE A 44 -3.89 -28.71 15.03
CA ILE A 44 -4.02 -30.07 14.50
C ILE A 44 -3.42 -30.13 13.10
N ASP A 45 -2.30 -30.87 12.96
CA ASP A 45 -1.48 -30.88 11.75
C ASP A 45 -1.12 -32.30 11.25
N PRO A 46 -1.59 -32.72 10.06
CA PRO A 46 -2.76 -32.24 9.35
C PRO A 46 -4.00 -33.11 9.64
N ILE A 47 -5.19 -32.50 9.60
CA ILE A 47 -6.46 -33.23 9.76
C ILE A 47 -6.75 -34.18 8.60
N SER A 48 -6.20 -33.90 7.41
CA SER A 48 -6.35 -34.76 6.23
C SER A 48 -5.82 -36.17 6.44
N ASN A 49 -4.87 -36.35 7.36
CA ASN A 49 -4.28 -37.65 7.65
C ASN A 49 -5.24 -38.59 8.39
N LEU A 50 -6.30 -38.08 9.03
CA LEU A 50 -7.33 -38.91 9.67
C LEU A 50 -8.11 -39.75 8.66
N ASN A 51 -8.21 -39.29 7.41
CA ASN A 51 -8.83 -40.02 6.30
C ASN A 51 -8.07 -41.31 5.92
N THR A 52 -6.87 -41.54 6.46
CA THR A 52 -6.15 -42.81 6.29
C THR A 52 -6.62 -43.88 7.28
N ALA A 53 -7.26 -43.49 8.38
CA ALA A 53 -7.77 -44.39 9.41
C ALA A 53 -9.27 -44.70 9.27
N ALA A 54 -10.02 -43.86 8.53
CA ALA A 54 -11.46 -43.94 8.36
C ALA A 54 -11.94 -43.18 7.11
N SER A 55 -13.23 -43.23 6.80
CA SER A 55 -13.79 -42.43 5.71
C SER A 55 -13.73 -40.92 6.01
N SER A 56 -13.83 -40.10 4.96
CA SER A 56 -13.86 -38.63 5.08
C SER A 56 -15.02 -38.13 5.95
N GLU A 57 -16.18 -38.80 5.85
CA GLU A 57 -17.37 -38.47 6.63
C GLU A 57 -17.18 -38.76 8.12
N GLU A 58 -16.69 -39.96 8.46
CA GLU A 58 -16.39 -40.32 9.86
C GLU A 58 -15.33 -39.41 10.47
N SER A 59 -14.29 -39.07 9.69
CA SER A 59 -13.24 -38.14 10.12
C SER A 59 -13.81 -36.74 10.38
N SER A 60 -14.70 -36.26 9.50
CA SER A 60 -15.37 -34.97 9.67
C SER A 60 -16.26 -34.96 10.92
N GLN A 61 -17.02 -36.02 11.18
CA GLN A 61 -17.88 -36.12 12.36
C GLN A 61 -17.07 -36.15 13.67
N MET A 62 -15.94 -36.85 13.68
CA MET A 62 -15.02 -36.84 14.83
C MET A 62 -14.42 -35.45 15.06
N LEU A 63 -13.98 -34.78 13.99
CA LEU A 63 -13.45 -33.41 14.06
C LEU A 63 -14.49 -32.42 14.55
N LEU A 64 -15.75 -32.53 14.11
CA LEU A 64 -16.84 -31.69 14.61
C LEU A 64 -16.98 -31.79 16.13
N ARG A 65 -17.01 -33.02 16.66
CA ARG A 65 -17.08 -33.26 18.11
C ARG A 65 -15.89 -32.65 18.86
N LEU A 66 -14.68 -32.74 18.28
CA LEU A 66 -13.49 -32.14 18.87
C LEU A 66 -13.57 -30.61 18.85
N VAL A 67 -13.96 -30.00 17.73
CA VAL A 67 -14.10 -28.55 17.60
C VAL A 67 -15.16 -28.01 18.55
N ASP A 68 -16.31 -28.67 18.67
CA ASP A 68 -17.35 -28.26 19.61
C ASP A 68 -16.86 -28.30 21.06
N LEU A 69 -16.08 -29.32 21.40
CA LEU A 69 -15.47 -29.44 22.73
C LEU A 69 -14.48 -28.30 23.03
N LEU A 70 -13.57 -28.03 22.10
CA LEU A 70 -12.57 -26.96 22.22
C LEU A 70 -13.26 -25.58 22.29
N ARG A 71 -14.27 -25.35 21.44
CA ARG A 71 -15.06 -24.12 21.42
C ARG A 71 -15.81 -23.91 22.74
N ALA A 72 -16.41 -24.96 23.31
CA ALA A 72 -17.12 -24.88 24.59
C ALA A 72 -16.19 -24.48 25.76
N GLN A 73 -14.88 -24.74 25.63
CA GLN A 73 -13.86 -24.36 26.61
C GLN A 73 -13.17 -23.02 26.28
N GLY A 74 -13.57 -22.34 25.21
CA GLY A 74 -12.97 -21.07 24.79
C GLY A 74 -11.58 -21.21 24.15
N ILE A 75 -11.21 -22.40 23.69
CA ILE A 75 -9.87 -22.70 23.15
C ILE A 75 -9.80 -22.33 21.67
N THR A 76 -8.78 -21.57 21.27
CA THR A 76 -8.56 -21.21 19.86
C THR A 76 -7.99 -22.42 19.11
N THR A 77 -8.63 -22.83 18.01
CA THR A 77 -8.24 -24.04 17.27
C THR A 77 -7.78 -23.73 15.85
N PHE A 78 -6.60 -24.20 15.49
CA PHE A 78 -6.08 -24.22 14.12
C PHE A 78 -6.10 -25.65 13.59
N MET A 79 -6.62 -25.84 12.39
CA MET A 79 -6.62 -27.12 11.69
C MET A 79 -5.95 -26.95 10.34
N ILE A 80 -5.01 -27.83 10.02
CA ILE A 80 -4.28 -27.81 8.75
C ILE A 80 -4.82 -28.95 7.88
N ASN A 81 -5.38 -28.61 6.72
CA ASN A 81 -5.89 -29.58 5.76
C ASN A 81 -5.00 -29.56 4.52
N LEU A 82 -4.37 -30.70 4.18
CA LEU A 82 -3.61 -30.81 2.95
C LEU A 82 -4.55 -31.19 1.80
N THR A 83 -4.69 -30.29 0.83
CA THR A 83 -5.48 -30.52 -0.39
C THR A 83 -4.57 -30.95 -1.54
N HIS A 84 -5.00 -31.93 -2.32
CA HIS A 84 -4.30 -32.32 -3.55
C HIS A 84 -4.58 -31.32 -4.68
N THR A 85 -3.53 -31.01 -5.45
CA THR A 85 -3.45 -29.90 -6.42
C THR A 85 -4.32 -30.05 -7.68
N THR A 86 -5.10 -31.13 -7.83
CA THR A 86 -5.78 -31.46 -9.09
C THR A 86 -7.27 -31.11 -9.13
N GLY A 87 -7.83 -30.54 -8.06
CA GLY A 87 -9.25 -30.20 -7.94
C GLY A 87 -9.52 -28.73 -7.64
N ASN A 88 -10.79 -28.33 -7.67
CA ASN A 88 -11.19 -27.02 -7.17
C ASN A 88 -10.92 -26.98 -5.65
N LEU A 89 -9.89 -26.24 -5.24
CA LEU A 89 -9.49 -26.17 -3.83
C LEU A 89 -10.60 -25.58 -2.95
N GLU A 90 -11.50 -24.81 -3.55
CA GLU A 90 -12.65 -24.20 -2.85
C GLU A 90 -13.72 -25.24 -2.46
N THR A 91 -13.83 -26.35 -3.20
CA THR A 91 -14.82 -27.41 -2.93
C THR A 91 -14.25 -28.58 -2.12
N SER A 92 -12.91 -28.70 -2.06
CA SER A 92 -12.20 -29.85 -1.47
C SER A 92 -12.31 -29.99 0.05
N GLY A 93 -13.08 -29.13 0.71
CA GLY A 93 -13.42 -29.28 2.12
C GLY A 93 -14.74 -28.62 2.51
N GLU A 94 -15.74 -28.66 1.64
CA GLU A 94 -17.10 -28.17 1.93
C GLU A 94 -17.63 -28.67 3.28
N ASN A 95 -17.43 -29.96 3.59
CA ASN A 95 -17.84 -30.56 4.87
C ASN A 95 -17.15 -29.90 6.08
N LEU A 96 -15.86 -29.55 5.94
CA LEU A 96 -15.07 -28.90 6.99
C LEU A 96 -15.37 -27.39 7.11
N SER A 97 -15.85 -26.78 6.02
CA SER A 97 -16.04 -25.32 5.93
C SER A 97 -17.13 -24.80 6.85
N SER A 98 -18.08 -25.67 7.17
CA SER A 98 -19.18 -25.39 8.08
C SER A 98 -18.72 -25.29 9.54
N MET A 99 -17.68 -26.06 9.90
CA MET A 99 -17.18 -26.25 11.26
C MET A 99 -16.29 -25.09 11.72
N VAL A 100 -15.61 -24.43 10.78
CA VAL A 100 -14.66 -23.34 11.06
C VAL A 100 -15.28 -21.96 10.89
N ASP A 101 -14.80 -21.01 11.70
CA ASP A 101 -15.20 -19.60 11.62
C ASP A 101 -14.40 -18.83 10.56
N SER A 102 -13.11 -19.15 10.42
CA SER A 102 -12.21 -18.58 9.42
C SER A 102 -11.56 -19.67 8.57
N TRP A 103 -11.40 -19.39 7.27
CA TRP A 103 -10.79 -20.30 6.30
C TRP A 103 -9.68 -19.57 5.54
N LEU A 104 -8.45 -20.05 5.71
CA LEU A 104 -7.27 -19.56 4.99
C LEU A 104 -6.89 -20.58 3.91
N LEU A 105 -6.81 -20.12 2.67
CA LEU A 105 -6.38 -20.92 1.54
C LEU A 105 -4.95 -20.55 1.16
N LEU A 106 -4.07 -21.55 1.17
CA LEU A 106 -2.72 -21.45 0.62
C LEU A 106 -2.70 -22.21 -0.70
N ARG A 107 -2.21 -21.56 -1.77
CA ARG A 107 -2.08 -22.21 -3.07
C ARG A 107 -0.77 -21.83 -3.74
N ASP A 108 -0.21 -22.77 -4.47
CA ASP A 108 0.90 -22.50 -5.37
C ASP A 108 0.36 -22.07 -6.73
N VAL A 109 1.00 -21.06 -7.31
CA VAL A 109 0.71 -20.59 -8.67
C VAL A 109 2.01 -20.60 -9.44
N GLU A 110 1.99 -21.25 -10.60
CA GLU A 110 3.11 -21.23 -11.53
C GLU A 110 2.89 -20.09 -12.53
N SER A 111 3.85 -19.16 -12.58
CA SER A 111 3.80 -18.02 -13.48
C SER A 111 5.21 -17.58 -13.83
N TYR A 112 5.45 -17.22 -15.09
CA TYR A 112 6.76 -16.75 -15.57
C TYR A 112 7.94 -17.69 -15.25
N GLY A 113 7.69 -19.01 -15.19
CA GLY A 113 8.71 -20.01 -14.87
C GLY A 113 9.04 -20.13 -13.38
N GLU A 114 8.29 -19.44 -12.52
CA GLU A 114 8.46 -19.46 -11.07
C GLU A 114 7.22 -20.04 -10.39
N ARG A 115 7.42 -20.71 -9.26
CA ARG A 115 6.34 -21.19 -8.40
C ARG A 115 6.18 -20.24 -7.21
N ASN A 116 5.15 -19.41 -7.28
CA ASN A 116 4.83 -18.42 -6.25
C ASN A 116 3.77 -18.97 -5.31
N ARG A 117 3.80 -18.55 -4.04
CA ARG A 117 2.83 -18.97 -3.02
C ARG A 117 1.86 -17.84 -2.73
N LEU A 118 0.57 -18.16 -2.78
CA LEU A 118 -0.50 -17.21 -2.50
C LEU A 118 -1.26 -17.62 -1.25
N LEU A 119 -1.67 -16.61 -0.48
CA LEU A 119 -2.56 -16.69 0.66
C LEU A 119 -3.83 -15.90 0.35
N TYR A 120 -4.98 -16.49 0.66
CA TYR A 120 -6.29 -15.89 0.51
C TYR A 120 -7.20 -16.24 1.69
N VAL A 121 -8.00 -15.29 2.15
CA VAL A 121 -9.02 -15.53 3.18
C VAL A 121 -10.34 -15.85 2.47
N LEU A 122 -10.74 -17.12 2.48
CA LEU A 122 -11.96 -17.56 1.80
C LEU A 122 -13.22 -17.20 2.61
N LYS A 123 -13.09 -17.20 3.93
CA LYS A 123 -14.18 -16.96 4.87
C LYS A 123 -13.63 -16.39 6.17
N SER A 124 -14.35 -15.45 6.77
CA SER A 124 -14.17 -15.04 8.16
C SER A 124 -15.52 -14.63 8.75
N ARG A 125 -16.01 -15.36 9.76
CA ARG A 125 -17.25 -15.02 10.47
C ARG A 125 -16.97 -14.01 11.57
N GLY A 126 -17.87 -13.04 11.74
CA GLY A 126 -17.77 -12.04 12.80
C GLY A 126 -16.76 -10.92 12.54
N MET A 127 -16.07 -10.90 11.39
CA MET A 127 -15.11 -9.84 11.04
C MET A 127 -15.02 -9.62 9.52
N PRO A 128 -14.89 -8.35 9.06
CA PRO A 128 -14.47 -8.05 7.70
C PRO A 128 -13.10 -8.68 7.39
N HIS A 129 -12.91 -9.16 6.16
CA HIS A 129 -11.63 -9.70 5.70
C HIS A 129 -11.27 -9.18 4.31
N SER A 130 -10.00 -9.32 3.94
CA SER A 130 -9.51 -8.90 2.63
C SER A 130 -9.95 -9.88 1.54
N ASN A 131 -10.49 -9.35 0.45
CA ASN A 131 -10.80 -10.11 -0.77
C ASN A 131 -9.57 -10.21 -1.70
N GLN A 132 -8.39 -9.78 -1.26
CA GLN A 132 -7.18 -9.79 -2.07
C GLN A 132 -6.41 -11.10 -1.93
N LEU A 133 -5.89 -11.61 -3.05
CA LEU A 133 -4.88 -12.66 -3.05
C LEU A 133 -3.51 -12.03 -2.79
N ARG A 134 -2.80 -12.53 -1.78
CA ARG A 134 -1.48 -12.00 -1.40
C ARG A 134 -0.40 -13.02 -1.61
N GLU A 135 0.69 -12.63 -2.25
CA GLU A 135 1.91 -13.41 -2.28
C GLU A 135 2.52 -13.46 -0.88
N PHE A 136 3.01 -14.62 -0.47
CA PHE A 136 3.77 -14.77 0.77
C PHE A 136 5.12 -15.45 0.53
N LEU A 137 6.14 -14.96 1.23
CA LEU A 137 7.49 -15.47 1.19
C LEU A 137 7.81 -16.18 2.50
N ILE A 138 8.47 -17.32 2.42
CA ILE A 138 9.04 -18.01 3.58
C ILE A 138 10.51 -17.62 3.63
N THR A 139 10.90 -16.91 4.68
CA THR A 139 12.24 -16.39 4.89
C THR A 139 12.84 -17.00 6.16
N SER A 140 14.13 -16.74 6.42
CA SER A 140 14.77 -17.12 7.69
C SER A 140 14.13 -16.46 8.92
N GLU A 141 13.43 -15.33 8.74
CA GLU A 141 12.72 -14.61 9.80
C GLU A 141 11.25 -15.04 9.94
N GLY A 142 10.78 -15.96 9.08
CA GLY A 142 9.41 -16.45 9.06
C GLY A 142 8.64 -16.06 7.80
N VAL A 143 7.31 -15.99 7.93
CA VAL A 143 6.40 -15.72 6.81
C VAL A 143 6.22 -14.22 6.62
N LYS A 144 6.44 -13.73 5.41
CA LYS A 144 6.24 -12.33 5.03
C LYS A 144 5.16 -12.21 3.95
N LEU A 145 4.12 -11.42 4.22
CA LEU A 145 3.12 -11.06 3.22
C LEU A 145 3.64 -9.91 2.35
N VAL A 146 3.57 -10.08 1.04
CA VAL A 146 3.98 -9.08 0.06
C VAL A 146 2.79 -8.16 -0.26
N PRO A 147 3.02 -6.83 -0.44
CA PRO A 147 1.99 -5.94 -0.94
C PRO A 147 1.44 -6.41 -2.28
N THR A 148 0.13 -6.27 -2.48
CA THR A 148 -0.51 -6.67 -3.73
C THR A 148 -0.16 -5.72 -4.86
N TYR A 149 0.26 -6.26 -6.00
CA TYR A 149 0.41 -5.50 -7.23
C TYR A 149 -0.69 -5.92 -8.21
N LEU A 150 -1.59 -4.98 -8.52
CA LEU A 150 -2.60 -5.17 -9.54
C LEU A 150 -2.02 -4.69 -10.87
N GLY A 151 -1.64 -5.63 -11.74
CA GLY A 151 -1.33 -5.33 -13.13
C GLY A 151 -2.59 -5.33 -13.99
N ALA A 152 -2.49 -4.85 -15.22
CA ALA A 152 -3.61 -4.81 -16.18
C ALA A 152 -4.21 -6.21 -16.50
N GLU A 153 -3.46 -7.29 -16.29
CA GLU A 153 -3.86 -8.68 -16.54
C GLU A 153 -4.18 -9.48 -15.26
N GLY A 154 -4.21 -8.84 -14.09
CA GLY A 154 -4.52 -9.49 -12.81
C GLY A 154 -3.46 -9.29 -11.72
N VAL A 155 -3.46 -10.17 -10.72
CA VAL A 155 -2.51 -10.10 -9.59
C VAL A 155 -1.12 -10.53 -10.07
N LEU A 156 -0.17 -9.59 -10.11
CA LEU A 156 1.22 -9.89 -10.46
C LEU A 156 1.94 -10.47 -9.23
N THR A 157 2.78 -11.49 -9.46
CA THR A 157 3.54 -12.20 -8.40
C THR A 157 4.97 -12.43 -8.86
N GLY A 158 5.90 -12.66 -7.91
CA GLY A 158 7.28 -13.04 -8.20
C GLY A 158 8.04 -12.02 -9.07
N SER A 159 8.80 -12.52 -10.04
CA SER A 159 9.61 -11.73 -10.97
C SER A 159 8.83 -10.69 -11.77
N ALA A 160 7.60 -10.99 -12.19
CA ALA A 160 6.76 -10.04 -12.93
C ALA A 160 6.40 -8.81 -12.10
N ARG A 161 6.14 -8.99 -10.80
CA ARG A 161 5.93 -7.88 -9.87
C ARG A 161 7.19 -7.03 -9.72
N VAL A 162 8.35 -7.67 -9.48
CA VAL A 162 9.63 -6.95 -9.33
C VAL A 162 9.97 -6.15 -10.58
N ALA A 163 9.73 -6.70 -11.77
CA ALA A 163 9.96 -5.99 -13.03
C ALA A 163 9.03 -4.78 -13.20
N GLN A 164 7.79 -4.85 -12.71
CA GLN A 164 6.85 -3.74 -12.74
C GLN A 164 7.22 -2.64 -11.73
N GLU A 165 7.59 -3.02 -10.50
CA GLU A 165 8.09 -2.08 -9.48
C GLU A 165 9.31 -1.29 -9.98
N GLN A 166 10.24 -1.96 -10.66
CA GLN A 166 11.41 -1.32 -11.27
C GLN A 166 11.01 -0.34 -12.39
N ARG A 167 10.08 -0.70 -13.27
CA ARG A 167 9.61 0.20 -14.33
C ARG A 167 8.96 1.46 -13.77
N GLU A 168 8.13 1.31 -12.73
CA GLU A 168 7.45 2.45 -12.09
C GLU A 168 8.43 3.33 -11.31
N SER A 169 9.40 2.75 -10.62
CA SER A 169 10.47 3.52 -9.96
C SER A 169 11.30 4.33 -10.96
N VAL A 170 11.62 3.76 -12.13
CA VAL A 170 12.33 4.49 -13.20
C VAL A 170 11.44 5.57 -13.82
N ALA A 171 10.14 5.32 -14.00
CA ALA A 171 9.21 6.32 -14.52
C ALA A 171 9.05 7.50 -13.54
N ALA A 172 8.92 7.23 -12.24
CA ALA A 172 8.84 8.24 -11.20
C ALA A 172 10.09 9.16 -11.19
N GLY A 173 11.29 8.57 -11.30
CA GLY A 173 12.52 9.35 -11.39
C GLY A 173 12.57 10.28 -12.61
N LYS A 174 12.06 9.84 -13.77
CA LYS A 174 11.99 10.68 -14.98
C LYS A 174 11.03 11.86 -14.83
N ASP A 175 9.90 11.67 -14.14
CA ASP A 175 8.94 12.74 -13.87
C ASP A 175 9.52 13.79 -12.91
N GLU A 176 10.26 13.37 -11.89
CA GLU A 176 10.97 14.27 -10.98
C GLU A 176 12.01 15.13 -11.73
N ASP A 177 12.81 14.52 -12.60
CA ASP A 177 13.79 15.24 -13.43
C ASP A 177 13.12 16.23 -14.38
N LEU A 178 11.99 15.84 -14.99
CA LEU A 178 11.22 16.71 -15.89
C LEU A 178 10.62 17.91 -15.12
N GLN A 179 10.08 17.68 -13.93
CA GLN A 179 9.58 18.75 -13.06
C GLN A 179 10.70 19.70 -12.64
N ARG A 180 11.88 19.18 -12.29
CA ARG A 180 13.06 19.98 -11.96
C ARG A 180 13.49 20.86 -13.14
N LEU A 181 13.55 20.29 -14.34
CA LEU A 181 13.91 21.04 -15.55
C LEU A 181 12.89 22.13 -15.86
N ASN A 182 11.59 21.84 -15.73
CA ASN A 182 10.53 22.81 -15.95
C ASN A 182 10.59 23.96 -14.94
N ARG A 183 10.93 23.69 -13.67
CA ARG A 183 11.13 24.73 -12.65
C ARG A 183 12.30 25.65 -13.00
N LEU A 184 13.44 25.09 -13.39
CA LEU A 184 14.61 25.87 -13.82
C LEU A 184 14.29 26.75 -15.04
N LYS A 185 13.55 26.21 -16.03
CA LYS A 185 13.12 26.99 -17.20
C LYS A 185 12.17 28.13 -16.81
N LEU A 186 11.27 27.90 -15.86
CA LEU A 186 10.36 28.93 -15.37
C LEU A 186 11.12 30.05 -14.66
N GLU A 187 12.08 29.70 -13.78
CA GLU A 187 12.94 30.69 -13.10
C GLU A 187 13.76 31.52 -14.09
N GLN A 188 14.34 30.88 -15.13
CA GLN A 188 15.05 31.60 -16.18
C GLN A 188 14.14 32.57 -16.94
N LYS A 189 12.91 32.15 -17.27
CA LYS A 189 11.92 33.03 -17.91
C LYS A 189 11.51 34.20 -17.01
N GLN A 190 11.29 33.95 -15.72
CA GLN A 190 10.97 35.01 -14.75
C GLN A 190 12.08 36.05 -14.69
N ARG A 191 13.35 35.62 -14.52
CA ARG A 191 14.49 36.54 -14.52
C ARG A 191 14.60 37.37 -15.80
N ALA A 192 14.34 36.76 -16.95
CA ALA A 192 14.37 37.48 -18.23
C ALA A 192 13.24 38.53 -18.33
N LEU A 193 12.03 38.21 -17.86
CA LEU A 193 10.91 39.14 -17.82
C LEU A 193 11.15 40.27 -16.82
N ASP A 194 11.70 39.98 -15.65
CA ASP A 194 12.04 41.00 -14.65
C ASP A 194 13.07 42.00 -15.19
N ALA A 195 14.10 41.50 -15.89
CA ALA A 195 15.08 42.37 -16.55
C ALA A 195 14.45 43.27 -17.63
N GLN A 196 13.48 42.77 -18.40
CA GLN A 196 12.73 43.58 -19.37
C GLN A 196 11.86 44.63 -18.69
N MET A 197 11.18 44.28 -17.59
CA MET A 197 10.39 45.25 -16.82
C MET A 197 11.25 46.38 -16.27
N GLU A 198 12.44 46.07 -15.75
CA GLU A 198 13.38 47.08 -15.26
C GLU A 198 13.86 48.00 -16.38
N LEU A 199 14.18 47.46 -17.56
CA LEU A 199 14.55 48.28 -18.72
C LEU A 199 13.41 49.24 -19.12
N LEU A 200 12.19 48.72 -19.26
CA LEU A 200 11.02 49.52 -19.61
C LEU A 200 10.69 50.59 -18.56
N ARG A 201 10.90 50.28 -17.27
CA ARG A 201 10.75 51.26 -16.19
C ARG A 201 11.77 52.38 -16.29
N ALA A 202 13.02 52.07 -16.61
CA ALA A 202 14.08 53.06 -16.82
C ALA A 202 13.78 53.96 -18.02
N GLU A 203 13.34 53.38 -19.15
CA GLU A 203 12.92 54.14 -20.33
C GLU A 203 11.75 55.08 -20.03
N ARG A 204 10.75 54.61 -19.27
CA ARG A 204 9.61 55.45 -18.86
C ARG A 204 10.05 56.63 -18.01
N LEU A 205 10.94 56.40 -17.04
CA LEU A 205 11.43 57.45 -16.14
C LEU A 205 12.25 58.49 -16.90
N ALA A 206 13.09 58.08 -17.86
CA ALA A 206 13.80 59.00 -18.73
C ALA A 206 12.85 59.86 -19.58
N ALA A 207 11.78 59.27 -20.12
CA ALA A 207 10.77 60.00 -20.89
C ALA A 207 9.97 61.00 -20.01
N GLU A 208 9.66 60.63 -18.76
CA GLU A 208 9.02 61.53 -17.78
C GLU A 208 9.92 62.74 -17.48
N GLU A 209 11.22 62.52 -17.24
CA GLU A 209 12.18 63.61 -17.01
C GLU A 209 12.35 64.53 -18.23
N GLU A 210 12.41 63.97 -19.44
CA GLU A 210 12.48 64.76 -20.68
C GLU A 210 11.24 65.65 -20.86
N LEU A 211 10.05 65.11 -20.57
CA LEU A 211 8.79 65.85 -20.63
C LEU A 211 8.76 66.99 -19.59
N GLU A 212 9.21 66.74 -18.37
CA GLU A 212 9.31 67.77 -17.33
C GLU A 212 10.26 68.91 -17.74
N ARG A 213 11.44 68.57 -18.28
CA ARG A 213 12.38 69.56 -18.82
C ARG A 213 11.74 70.39 -19.93
N PHE A 214 11.09 69.73 -20.90
CA PHE A 214 10.40 70.43 -21.98
C PHE A 214 9.32 71.39 -21.46
N ASN A 215 8.50 70.96 -20.51
CA ASN A 215 7.46 71.80 -19.90
C ASN A 215 8.06 73.01 -19.16
N SER A 216 9.18 72.82 -18.45
CA SER A 216 9.87 73.91 -17.76
C SER A 216 10.41 74.96 -18.75
N ASP A 217 11.02 74.53 -19.85
CA ASP A 217 11.51 75.40 -20.92
C ASP A 217 10.38 76.19 -21.59
N GLN A 218 9.23 75.55 -21.84
CA GLN A 218 8.06 76.22 -22.40
C GLN A 218 7.49 77.27 -21.45
N LEU A 219 7.45 76.98 -20.15
CA LEU A 219 7.01 77.92 -19.12
C LEU A 219 7.95 79.14 -19.04
N GLU A 220 9.27 78.93 -19.10
CA GLU A 220 10.24 80.03 -19.12
C GLU A 220 10.10 80.89 -20.38
N ARG A 221 9.94 80.27 -21.56
CA ARG A 221 9.69 80.98 -22.83
C ARG A 221 8.39 81.80 -22.77
N ALA A 222 7.31 81.23 -22.23
CA ALA A 222 6.04 81.93 -22.07
C ALA A 222 6.18 83.15 -21.15
N LYS A 223 6.87 82.99 -20.00
CA LYS A 223 7.15 84.10 -19.06
C LYS A 223 8.00 85.20 -19.72
N ALA A 224 9.01 84.83 -20.52
CA ALA A 224 9.85 85.80 -21.22
C ALA A 224 9.06 86.59 -22.28
N ILE A 225 8.16 85.92 -23.00
CA ILE A 225 7.25 86.57 -23.96
C ILE A 225 6.27 87.50 -23.24
N GLU A 226 5.71 87.07 -22.11
CA GLU A 226 4.79 87.87 -21.31
C GLU A 226 5.47 89.12 -20.70
N ALA A 227 6.69 88.97 -20.18
CA ALA A 227 7.50 90.09 -19.69
C ALA A 227 7.85 91.08 -20.80
N SER A 228 8.18 90.59 -22.01
CA SER A 228 8.40 91.42 -23.20
C SER A 228 7.14 92.20 -23.60
N ASN A 229 5.99 91.52 -23.64
CA ASN A 229 4.70 92.15 -23.95
C ASN A 229 4.26 93.16 -22.88
N ALA A 230 4.53 92.90 -21.60
CA ALA A 230 4.28 93.83 -20.51
C ALA A 230 5.15 95.09 -20.61
N ALA A 231 6.44 94.94 -20.94
CA ALA A 231 7.36 96.06 -21.19
C ALA A 231 6.90 96.92 -22.39
N ILE A 232 6.42 96.27 -23.46
CA ILE A 232 5.85 96.96 -24.63
C ILE A 232 4.57 97.72 -24.24
N ASN A 233 3.68 97.15 -23.41
CA ASN A 233 2.45 97.82 -22.98
C ASN A 233 2.69 98.99 -22.01
N LEU A 234 3.66 98.88 -21.09
CA LEU A 234 4.09 99.98 -20.20
C LEU A 234 4.68 101.17 -20.97
N SER A 235 5.30 100.93 -22.13
CA SER A 235 5.79 101.99 -23.01
C SER A 235 4.67 102.77 -23.73
N ARG A 236 3.46 102.17 -23.86
CA ARG A 236 2.29 102.78 -24.52
C ARG A 236 1.42 103.59 -23.54
N THR A 237 1.37 103.25 -22.26
CA THR A 237 0.58 103.98 -21.25
C THR A 237 1.26 105.23 -20.71
N ARG A 238 2.59 105.39 -20.82
CA ARG A 238 3.32 106.63 -20.46
C ARG A 238 3.17 107.78 -21.46
N LYS A 239 2.43 107.59 -22.56
CA LYS A 239 2.24 108.57 -23.65
C LYS A 239 0.81 109.15 -23.73
N ARG A 240 0.01 109.01 -22.68
CA ARG A 240 -1.30 109.69 -22.54
C ARG A 240 -1.28 110.66 -21.38
#